data_AF-A0A7K1APZ4-F1
#
_entry.id   AF-A0A7K1APZ4-F1
#
_cell.length_a   1.000
_cell.length_b   1.000
_cell.length_c   1.000
_cell.angle_alpha   90.00
_cell.angle_beta   90.00
_cell.angle_gamma   90.00
#
_symmetry.space_group_name_H-M   'P 1'
#
loop_
_entity.id
_entity.type
_entity.pdbx_description
1 polymer ?
#
loop_
_entity_poly.entity_id
_entity_poly.type
_entity_poly.pdbx_seq_one_letter_code
_entity_poly.pdbx_strand_id
1 'polypeptide(L)'
;DVFLFYVIFEAMLIPVYFLIGGYGSGERAAAAVKFLLYSLFGGLLMLASIIGLYVISGANGGHTFDITKLSEMHNYMSSTTQNILFLGFFIAFAIKAPVWPLHTWLPDAAASATPGTSVLLLGVLDKVGTFGMIRFCLALFPDASKTFTPLILTLAVISIIYGAFLAIGATDIKRLIAYTSISHFGFITMGIFAMTSQGHSGATLYMFNHGFSTAALFLVAGWMSSRRGSTTIADFGGLQRVTPVMAWSFFIAGMSSLALPGLSSFVSEFLVLVGTFTRYPVAAIIATFGIVLAALYILIPVQKALHGPTTPGNENLSDLNLREKIAIAPVIAVIIALGFYPSPLLNVINPASAHVLEQQGFTDPTPSDSAGK
;
A
#
# COMPACT_ATOMS: atom_id res chain seq x y z
N ASP A 1 12.35 5.94 18.89
CA ASP A 1 11.51 5.87 20.10
C ASP A 1 10.11 5.40 19.71
N VAL A 2 9.61 4.35 20.36
CA VAL A 2 8.33 3.69 20.01
C VAL A 2 7.13 4.53 20.47
N PHE A 3 7.21 5.19 21.62
CA PHE A 3 6.13 6.03 22.13
C PHE A 3 5.99 7.32 21.31
N LEU A 4 7.11 7.95 20.95
CA LEU A 4 7.10 9.09 20.03
C LEU A 4 6.48 8.71 18.68
N PHE A 5 6.82 7.54 18.13
CA PHE A 5 6.18 7.03 16.92
C PHE A 5 4.67 6.94 17.10
N TYR A 6 4.18 6.35 18.21
CA TYR A 6 2.75 6.28 18.51
C TYR A 6 2.08 7.66 18.55
N VAL A 7 2.68 8.63 19.25
CA VAL A 7 2.12 9.99 19.36
C VAL A 7 1.97 10.63 17.98
N ILE A 8 2.98 10.53 17.12
CA ILE A 8 2.92 11.09 15.76
C ILE A 8 1.97 10.28 14.87
N PHE A 9 1.91 8.96 15.05
CA PHE A 9 1.02 8.05 14.35
C PHE A 9 -0.46 8.37 14.62
N GLU A 10 -0.81 8.71 15.86
CA GLU A 10 -2.15 9.17 16.22
C GLU A 10 -2.39 10.62 15.78
N ALA A 11 -1.41 11.51 15.99
CA ALA A 11 -1.55 12.93 15.65
C ALA A 11 -1.82 13.15 14.16
N MET A 12 -1.27 12.32 13.27
CA MET A 12 -1.53 12.41 11.82
C MET A 12 -2.99 12.14 11.44
N LEU A 13 -3.79 11.47 12.29
CA LEU A 13 -5.20 11.17 12.01
C LEU A 13 -6.06 12.43 12.04
N ILE A 14 -5.74 13.36 12.94
CA ILE A 14 -6.51 14.58 13.18
C ILE A 14 -6.62 15.46 11.92
N PRO A 15 -5.52 15.88 11.27
CA PRO A 15 -5.62 16.70 10.07
C PRO A 15 -6.35 15.97 8.93
N VAL A 16 -6.15 14.66 8.79
CA VAL A 16 -6.79 13.86 7.73
C VAL A 16 -8.29 13.76 7.94
N TYR A 17 -8.73 13.56 9.18
CA TYR A 17 -10.14 13.58 9.55
C TYR A 17 -10.81 14.89 9.09
N PHE A 18 -10.19 16.04 9.36
CA PHE A 18 -10.70 17.34 8.91
C PHE A 18 -10.58 17.54 7.39
N LEU A 19 -9.54 17.01 6.74
CA LEU A 19 -9.41 17.06 5.28
C LEU A 19 -10.51 16.26 4.57
N ILE A 20 -10.91 15.11 5.12
CA ILE A 20 -12.03 14.31 4.59
C ILE A 20 -13.35 14.99 4.93
N GLY A 21 -13.63 15.23 6.22
CA GLY A 21 -14.93 15.71 6.69
C GLY A 21 -15.25 17.15 6.30
N GLY A 22 -14.24 18.03 6.26
CA GLY A 22 -14.40 19.45 5.95
C GLY A 22 -14.42 19.76 4.46
N TYR A 23 -13.51 19.16 3.69
CA TYR A 23 -13.30 19.48 2.26
C TYR A 23 -13.80 18.40 1.31
N GLY A 24 -14.21 17.24 1.81
CA GLY A 24 -14.73 16.15 1.00
C GLY A 24 -16.12 16.40 0.41
N SER A 25 -16.63 15.38 -0.29
CA SER A 25 -17.93 15.34 -0.96
C SER A 25 -18.73 14.08 -0.62
N GLY A 26 -20.04 14.09 -0.88
CA GLY A 26 -20.94 12.97 -0.56
C GLY A 26 -21.01 12.72 0.94
N GLU A 27 -20.94 11.45 1.36
CA GLU A 27 -21.01 11.00 2.75
C GLU A 27 -19.73 11.30 3.57
N ARG A 28 -19.14 12.48 3.38
CA ARG A 28 -17.84 12.87 3.92
C ARG A 28 -17.73 12.81 5.44
N ALA A 29 -18.79 13.14 6.16
CA ALA A 29 -18.81 13.05 7.62
C ALA A 29 -18.76 11.60 8.09
N ALA A 30 -19.59 10.72 7.50
CA ALA A 30 -19.60 9.29 7.80
C ALA A 30 -18.25 8.65 7.44
N ALA A 31 -17.68 8.98 6.27
CA ALA A 31 -16.37 8.49 5.85
C ALA A 31 -15.24 8.93 6.78
N ALA A 32 -15.22 10.20 7.20
CA ALA A 32 -14.23 10.73 8.14
C ALA A 32 -14.31 10.04 9.51
N VAL A 33 -15.52 9.88 10.06
CA VAL A 33 -15.74 9.19 11.33
C VAL A 33 -15.33 7.72 11.22
N LYS A 34 -15.71 7.01 10.14
CA LYS A 34 -15.31 5.62 9.91
C LYS A 34 -13.79 5.47 9.85
N PHE A 35 -13.09 6.33 9.11
CA PHE A 35 -11.63 6.39 9.06
C PHE A 35 -11.01 6.58 10.45
N LEU A 36 -11.53 7.54 11.22
CA LEU A 36 -11.02 7.86 12.55
C LEU A 36 -11.22 6.70 13.52
N LEU A 37 -12.41 6.09 13.55
CA LEU A 37 -12.73 4.99 14.45
C LEU A 37 -11.90 3.73 14.16
N TYR A 38 -11.71 3.38 12.89
CA TYR A 38 -10.82 2.29 12.50
C TYR A 38 -9.39 2.55 12.98
N SER A 39 -8.88 3.75 12.71
CA SER A 39 -7.50 4.10 13.05
C SER A 39 -7.26 4.14 14.56
N LEU A 40 -8.16 4.78 15.32
CA LEU A 40 -8.08 4.86 16.78
C LEU A 40 -8.19 3.49 17.44
N PHE A 41 -9.05 2.60 16.93
CA PHE A 41 -9.16 1.25 17.46
C PHE A 41 -7.83 0.50 17.34
N GLY A 42 -7.20 0.53 16.17
CA GLY A 42 -5.85 -0.02 15.97
C GLY A 42 -4.82 0.64 16.88
N GLY A 43 -4.84 1.97 16.93
CA GLY A 43 -3.99 2.80 17.79
C GLY A 43 -4.01 2.36 19.26
N LEU A 44 -5.19 2.21 19.84
CA LEU A 44 -5.34 1.81 21.24
C LEU A 44 -4.76 0.41 21.53
N LEU A 45 -4.90 -0.54 20.60
CA LEU A 45 -4.28 -1.87 20.73
C LEU A 45 -2.74 -1.77 20.69
N MET A 46 -2.21 -0.92 19.83
CA MET A 46 -0.77 -0.63 19.77
C MET A 46 -0.30 0.05 21.06
N LEU A 47 -1.04 1.03 21.59
CA LEU A 47 -0.70 1.69 22.86
C LEU A 47 -0.65 0.71 24.02
N ALA A 48 -1.64 -0.18 24.14
CA ALA A 48 -1.65 -1.22 25.16
C ALA A 48 -0.39 -2.11 25.06
N SER A 49 0.03 -2.41 23.82
CA SER A 49 1.23 -3.22 23.57
C SER A 49 2.52 -2.46 23.90
N ILE A 50 2.57 -1.15 23.64
CA ILE A 50 3.69 -0.27 24.01
C ILE A 50 3.83 -0.19 25.53
N ILE A 51 2.72 -0.07 26.26
CA ILE A 51 2.72 -0.09 27.73
C ILE A 51 3.21 -1.45 28.24
N GLY A 52 2.79 -2.56 27.61
CA GLY A 52 3.29 -3.90 27.92
C GLY A 52 4.82 -4.00 27.78
N LEU A 53 5.36 -3.53 26.66
CA LEU A 53 6.82 -3.47 26.44
C LEU A 53 7.54 -2.61 27.48
N TYR A 54 6.97 -1.46 27.85
CA TYR A 54 7.54 -0.56 28.85
C TYR A 54 7.62 -1.18 30.25
N VAL A 55 6.60 -1.95 30.64
CA VAL A 55 6.58 -2.69 31.92
C VAL A 55 7.62 -3.81 31.89
N ILE A 56 7.68 -4.58 30.80
CA ILE A 56 8.65 -5.67 30.64
C ILE A 56 10.08 -5.14 30.67
N SER A 57 10.36 -4.02 29.99
CA SER A 57 11.69 -3.40 30.03
C SER A 57 12.04 -2.92 31.44
N GLY A 58 11.07 -2.33 32.16
CA GLY A 58 11.22 -1.91 33.54
C GLY A 58 11.68 -3.03 34.47
N ALA A 59 11.10 -4.21 34.30
CA ALA A 59 11.47 -5.40 35.07
C ALA A 59 12.84 -6.01 34.67
N ASN A 60 13.40 -5.67 33.51
CA ASN A 60 14.55 -6.35 32.91
C ASN A 60 15.68 -5.42 32.44
N GLY A 61 15.88 -4.26 33.09
CA GLY A 61 16.98 -3.36 32.75
C GLY A 61 16.63 -1.86 32.72
N GLY A 62 15.37 -1.53 33.00
CA GLY A 62 14.89 -0.17 33.17
C GLY A 62 13.82 0.22 32.16
N HIS A 63 12.94 1.12 32.60
CA HIS A 63 11.87 1.66 31.79
C HIS A 63 12.41 2.41 30.56
N THR A 64 12.01 2.01 29.36
CA THR A 64 12.48 2.64 28.13
C THR A 64 11.46 2.50 26.99
N PHE A 65 11.54 3.44 26.04
CA PHE A 65 10.83 3.40 24.75
C PHE A 65 11.81 3.36 23.57
N ASP A 66 13.10 3.15 23.85
CA ASP A 66 14.12 3.01 22.82
C ASP A 66 13.94 1.67 22.06
N ILE A 67 13.84 1.75 20.74
CA ILE A 67 13.55 0.58 19.90
C ILE A 67 14.68 -0.45 19.94
N THR A 68 15.93 -0.01 20.07
CA THR A 68 17.11 -0.89 20.11
C THR A 68 17.08 -1.71 21.40
N LYS A 69 16.88 -1.04 22.54
CA LYS A 69 16.76 -1.73 23.84
C LYS A 69 15.52 -2.62 23.90
N LEU A 70 14.40 -2.17 23.37
CA LEU A 70 13.17 -2.96 23.35
C LEU A 70 13.27 -4.19 22.44
N SER A 71 14.05 -4.12 21.36
CA SER A 71 14.25 -5.27 20.47
C SER A 71 14.98 -6.43 21.16
N GLU A 72 15.78 -6.16 22.18
CA GLU A 72 16.47 -7.17 23.00
C GLU A 72 15.53 -7.85 24.00
N MET A 73 14.35 -7.27 24.25
CA MET A 73 13.41 -7.76 25.26
C MET A 73 12.70 -9.05 24.85
N HIS A 74 12.81 -9.50 23.59
CA HIS A 74 12.17 -10.73 23.12
C HIS A 74 12.55 -11.97 23.95
N ASN A 75 13.79 -12.03 24.45
CA ASN A 75 14.28 -13.13 25.29
C ASN A 75 13.64 -13.18 26.69
N TYR A 76 13.01 -12.08 27.14
CA TYR A 76 12.36 -11.97 28.44
C TYR A 76 10.84 -12.11 28.35
N MET A 77 10.31 -12.38 27.16
CA MET A 77 8.88 -12.56 26.91
C MET A 77 8.54 -14.04 26.76
N SER A 78 7.46 -14.49 27.41
CA SER A 78 6.85 -15.77 27.02
C SER A 78 6.30 -15.67 25.60
N SER A 79 6.21 -16.80 24.87
CA SER A 79 5.64 -16.81 23.52
C SER A 79 4.22 -16.24 23.48
N THR A 80 3.41 -16.50 24.51
CA THR A 80 2.06 -15.93 24.62
C THR A 80 2.08 -14.42 24.74
N THR A 81 2.95 -13.88 25.60
CA THR A 81 3.11 -12.43 25.77
C THR A 81 3.55 -11.78 24.47
N GLN A 82 4.58 -12.32 23.83
CA GLN A 82 5.10 -11.79 22.58
C GLN A 82 4.05 -11.81 21.48
N ASN A 83 3.25 -12.89 21.38
CA ASN A 83 2.17 -13.01 20.41
C ASN A 83 1.06 -11.97 20.62
N ILE A 84 0.65 -11.73 21.87
CA ILE A 84 -0.39 -10.74 22.18
C ILE A 84 0.09 -9.33 21.85
N LEU A 85 1.32 -8.98 22.25
CA LEU A 85 1.90 -7.67 21.96
C LEU A 85 2.10 -7.48 20.45
N PHE A 86 2.59 -8.51 19.75
CA PHE A 86 2.70 -8.50 18.30
C PHE A 86 1.36 -8.23 17.63
N LEU A 87 0.29 -8.90 18.05
CA LEU A 87 -1.05 -8.72 17.47
C LEU A 87 -1.56 -7.29 17.66
N GLY A 88 -1.29 -6.66 18.80
CA GLY A 88 -1.67 -5.26 19.02
C GLY A 88 -0.99 -4.28 18.05
N PHE A 89 0.30 -4.47 17.78
CA PHE A 89 1.01 -3.71 16.75
C PHE A 89 0.52 -4.07 15.34
N PHE A 90 0.43 -5.37 15.03
CA PHE A 90 0.10 -5.86 13.70
C PHE A 90 -1.30 -5.42 13.28
N ILE A 91 -2.31 -5.50 14.15
CA ILE A 91 -3.67 -5.05 13.84
C ILE A 91 -3.69 -3.55 13.53
N ALA A 92 -2.99 -2.72 14.31
CA ALA A 92 -2.90 -1.28 14.07
C ALA A 92 -2.33 -0.98 12.68
N PHE A 93 -1.25 -1.67 12.31
CA PHE A 93 -0.63 -1.51 11.00
C PHE A 93 -1.43 -2.14 9.86
N ALA A 94 -2.11 -3.26 10.09
CA ALA A 94 -2.95 -3.92 9.10
C ALA A 94 -4.21 -3.10 8.77
N ILE A 95 -4.79 -2.39 9.75
CA ILE A 95 -5.84 -1.40 9.50
C ILE A 95 -5.31 -0.29 8.59
N LYS A 96 -4.12 0.24 8.90
CA LYS A 96 -3.49 1.34 8.18
C LYS A 96 -3.02 0.96 6.77
N ALA A 97 -2.54 -0.27 6.59
CA ALA A 97 -2.08 -0.88 5.34
C ALA A 97 -3.21 -1.58 4.57
N PRO A 98 -4.45 -1.11 4.71
CA PRO A 98 -5.74 -1.84 4.57
C PRO A 98 -5.66 -3.31 4.15
N VAL A 99 -5.11 -4.18 5.00
CA VAL A 99 -5.07 -5.63 4.79
C VAL A 99 -6.46 -6.19 5.05
N TRP A 100 -6.93 -7.12 4.22
CA TRP A 100 -8.18 -7.83 4.46
C TRP A 100 -8.16 -8.56 5.82
N PRO A 101 -9.24 -8.47 6.64
CA PRO A 101 -10.54 -7.84 6.40
C PRO A 101 -10.67 -6.38 6.86
N LEU A 102 -9.58 -5.73 7.28
CA LEU A 102 -9.55 -4.43 7.97
C LEU A 102 -9.56 -3.21 7.03
N HIS A 103 -9.94 -3.42 5.77
CA HIS A 103 -9.77 -2.46 4.68
C HIS A 103 -10.97 -1.55 4.41
N THR A 104 -12.13 -1.83 5.00
CA THR A 104 -13.42 -1.25 4.55
C THR A 104 -13.53 0.26 4.71
N TRP A 105 -12.66 0.88 5.50
CA TRP A 105 -12.61 2.33 5.67
C TRP A 105 -12.03 3.05 4.44
N LEU A 106 -11.10 2.41 3.72
CA LEU A 106 -10.31 3.05 2.66
C LEU A 106 -11.17 3.48 1.45
N PRO A 107 -12.05 2.62 0.88
CA PRO A 107 -12.85 3.02 -0.28
C PRO A 107 -13.80 4.17 0.01
N ASP A 108 -14.37 4.23 1.22
CA ASP A 108 -15.27 5.31 1.62
C ASP A 108 -14.50 6.61 1.84
N ALA A 109 -13.35 6.55 2.53
CA ALA A 109 -12.47 7.69 2.72
C ALA A 109 -11.99 8.28 1.38
N ALA A 110 -11.53 7.42 0.46
CA ALA A 110 -11.03 7.84 -0.84
C ALA A 110 -12.12 8.42 -1.76
N ALA A 111 -13.34 7.85 -1.74
CA ALA A 111 -14.46 8.34 -2.53
C ALA A 111 -14.89 9.74 -2.07
N SER A 112 -14.97 9.94 -0.76
CA SER A 112 -15.39 11.21 -0.17
C SER A 112 -14.29 12.27 -0.13
N ALA A 113 -13.02 11.89 -0.10
CA ALA A 113 -11.90 12.83 -0.07
C ALA A 113 -11.74 13.62 -1.38
N THR A 114 -11.13 14.81 -1.27
CA THR A 114 -10.62 15.52 -2.45
C THR A 114 -9.50 14.71 -3.09
N PRO A 115 -9.26 14.83 -4.41
CA PRO A 115 -8.14 14.15 -5.07
C PRO A 115 -6.79 14.41 -4.39
N GLY A 116 -6.52 15.66 -4.00
CA GLY A 116 -5.29 16.02 -3.28
C GLY A 116 -5.18 15.35 -1.91
N THR A 117 -6.29 15.29 -1.16
CA THR A 117 -6.35 14.55 0.11
C THR A 117 -6.09 13.05 -0.11
N SER A 118 -6.66 12.45 -1.17
CA SER A 118 -6.44 11.04 -1.51
C SER A 118 -5.00 10.73 -1.92
N VAL A 119 -4.31 11.68 -2.58
CA VAL A 119 -2.87 11.55 -2.87
C VAL A 119 -2.06 11.46 -1.57
N LEU A 120 -2.35 12.29 -0.57
CA LEU A 120 -1.67 12.22 0.73
C LEU A 120 -1.99 10.92 1.47
N LEU A 121 -3.28 10.57 1.52
CA LEU A 121 -3.77 9.38 2.21
C LEU A 121 -3.17 8.10 1.63
N LEU A 122 -3.40 7.85 0.35
CA LEU A 122 -2.99 6.59 -0.28
C LEU A 122 -1.56 6.62 -0.80
N GLY A 123 -1.00 7.80 -1.09
CA GLY A 123 0.38 7.95 -1.55
C GLY A 123 1.41 7.89 -0.42
N VAL A 124 1.06 8.34 0.79
CA VAL A 124 2.00 8.45 1.92
C VAL A 124 1.48 7.75 3.17
N LEU A 125 0.29 8.10 3.67
CA LEU A 125 -0.14 7.70 5.01
C LEU A 125 -0.32 6.19 5.17
N ASP A 126 -0.82 5.51 4.14
CA ASP A 126 -1.01 4.05 4.21
C ASP A 126 0.34 3.30 4.28
N LYS A 127 1.44 3.91 3.77
CA LYS A 127 2.80 3.32 3.85
C LYS A 127 3.32 3.29 5.29
N VAL A 128 2.79 4.12 6.17
CA VAL A 128 3.15 4.10 7.60
C VAL A 128 2.78 2.76 8.22
N GLY A 129 1.70 2.12 7.75
CA GLY A 129 1.31 0.78 8.20
C GLY A 129 2.38 -0.26 7.86
N THR A 130 2.76 -0.39 6.60
CA THR A 130 3.76 -1.38 6.16
C THR A 130 5.16 -1.05 6.65
N PHE A 131 5.51 0.22 6.77
CA PHE A 131 6.73 0.65 7.49
C PHE A 131 6.71 0.15 8.94
N GLY A 132 5.57 0.30 9.63
CA GLY A 132 5.40 -0.17 11.00
C GLY A 132 5.53 -1.69 11.14
N MET A 133 5.02 -2.45 10.16
CA MET A 133 5.24 -3.91 10.10
C MET A 133 6.73 -4.25 10.02
N ILE A 134 7.48 -3.60 9.13
CA ILE A 134 8.93 -3.85 9.00
C ILE A 134 9.67 -3.42 10.27
N ARG A 135 9.39 -2.22 10.77
CA ARG A 135 10.18 -1.62 11.86
C ARG A 135 9.83 -2.11 13.25
N PHE A 136 8.57 -2.43 13.53
CA PHE A 136 8.14 -2.78 14.89
C PHE A 136 7.73 -4.24 14.99
N CYS A 137 6.91 -4.75 14.06
CA CYS A 137 6.47 -6.15 14.15
C CYS A 137 7.66 -7.11 14.08
N LEU A 138 8.51 -6.97 13.05
CA LEU A 138 9.68 -7.83 12.89
C LEU A 138 10.70 -7.55 14.00
N ALA A 139 11.17 -6.31 14.13
CA ALA A 139 12.27 -6.00 15.04
C ALA A 139 11.97 -6.27 16.53
N LEU A 140 10.75 -6.00 17.01
CA LEU A 140 10.42 -6.16 18.43
C LEU A 140 9.93 -7.57 18.76
N PHE A 141 9.38 -8.30 17.78
CA PHE A 141 8.69 -9.57 18.02
C PHE A 141 9.08 -10.63 16.97
N PRO A 142 10.35 -11.06 16.91
CA PRO A 142 10.82 -11.96 15.88
C PRO A 142 10.13 -13.33 15.88
N ASP A 143 9.90 -13.93 17.04
CA ASP A 143 9.30 -15.28 17.10
C ASP A 143 7.78 -15.24 16.87
N ALA A 144 7.11 -14.20 17.33
CA ALA A 144 5.70 -13.95 16.98
C ALA A 144 5.55 -13.69 15.46
N SER A 145 6.46 -12.93 14.85
CA SER A 145 6.45 -12.69 13.40
C SER A 145 6.57 -14.00 12.62
N LYS A 146 7.46 -14.90 13.04
CA LYS A 146 7.56 -16.28 12.50
C LYS A 146 6.26 -17.05 12.68
N THR A 147 5.70 -17.01 13.89
CA THR A 147 4.47 -17.72 14.27
C THR A 147 3.28 -17.30 13.40
N PHE A 148 3.11 -15.99 13.17
CA PHE A 148 1.97 -15.46 12.42
C PHE A 148 2.20 -15.36 10.91
N THR A 149 3.41 -15.62 10.41
CA THR A 149 3.71 -15.54 8.97
C THR A 149 2.69 -16.30 8.10
N PRO A 150 2.34 -17.58 8.36
CA PRO A 150 1.38 -18.30 7.52
C PRO A 150 -0.01 -17.63 7.49
N LEU A 151 -0.47 -17.10 8.62
CA LEU A 151 -1.72 -16.35 8.70
C LEU A 151 -1.64 -15.07 7.88
N ILE A 152 -0.57 -14.30 8.04
CA ILE A 152 -0.38 -13.02 7.37
C ILE A 152 -0.28 -13.19 5.86
N LEU A 153 0.44 -14.21 5.38
CA LEU A 153 0.48 -14.57 3.96
C LEU A 153 -0.90 -14.94 3.43
N THR A 154 -1.71 -15.66 4.21
CA THR A 154 -3.09 -15.97 3.84
C THR A 154 -3.93 -14.70 3.70
N LEU A 155 -3.87 -13.79 4.68
CA LEU A 155 -4.58 -12.50 4.63
C LEU A 155 -4.10 -11.63 3.46
N ALA A 156 -2.81 -11.64 3.18
CA ALA A 156 -2.20 -10.92 2.08
C ALA A 156 -2.69 -11.43 0.72
N VAL A 157 -2.69 -12.74 0.50
CA VAL A 157 -3.22 -13.37 -0.72
C VAL A 157 -4.73 -13.09 -0.88
N ILE A 158 -5.51 -13.17 0.21
CA ILE A 158 -6.92 -12.77 0.16
C ILE A 158 -7.06 -11.30 -0.23
N SER A 159 -6.22 -10.41 0.31
CA SER A 159 -6.23 -8.98 -0.04
C SER A 159 -5.96 -8.75 -1.53
N ILE A 160 -4.99 -9.46 -2.11
CA ILE A 160 -4.66 -9.42 -3.54
C ILE A 160 -5.91 -9.73 -4.38
N ILE A 161 -6.53 -10.88 -4.13
CA ILE A 161 -7.63 -11.41 -4.94
C ILE A 161 -8.94 -10.64 -4.69
N TYR A 162 -9.30 -10.46 -3.42
CA TYR A 162 -10.53 -9.79 -3.01
C TYR A 162 -10.53 -8.31 -3.41
N GLY A 163 -9.42 -7.59 -3.18
CA GLY A 163 -9.26 -6.21 -3.62
C GLY A 163 -9.39 -6.07 -5.14
N ALA A 164 -8.83 -7.03 -5.90
CA ALA A 164 -8.93 -7.04 -7.35
C ALA A 164 -10.38 -7.27 -7.83
N PHE A 165 -11.12 -8.22 -7.25
CA PHE A 165 -12.54 -8.42 -7.59
C PHE A 165 -13.39 -7.18 -7.29
N LEU A 166 -13.18 -6.53 -6.16
CA LEU A 166 -13.88 -5.28 -5.83
C LEU A 166 -13.50 -4.14 -6.80
N ALA A 167 -12.26 -4.07 -7.24
CA ALA A 167 -11.82 -3.10 -8.24
C ALA A 167 -12.47 -3.35 -9.62
N ILE A 168 -12.57 -4.61 -10.07
CA ILE A 168 -13.27 -4.97 -11.33
C ILE A 168 -14.74 -4.53 -11.27
N GLY A 169 -15.40 -4.72 -10.13
CA GLY A 169 -16.79 -4.33 -9.91
C GLY A 169 -17.01 -2.84 -9.64
N ALA A 170 -15.95 -2.04 -9.52
CA ALA A 170 -16.07 -0.63 -9.18
C ALA A 170 -16.58 0.20 -10.36
N THR A 171 -17.62 0.99 -10.12
CA THR A 171 -18.19 1.93 -11.10
C THR A 171 -17.67 3.35 -10.93
N ASP A 172 -17.20 3.69 -9.73
CA ASP A 172 -16.63 4.99 -9.37
C ASP A 172 -15.10 4.93 -9.47
N ILE A 173 -14.49 5.93 -10.13
CA ILE A 173 -13.06 5.96 -10.41
C ILE A 173 -12.21 6.08 -9.13
N LYS A 174 -12.67 6.79 -8.10
CA LYS A 174 -11.93 6.93 -6.84
C LYS A 174 -11.99 5.65 -6.03
N ARG A 175 -13.16 5.00 -6.00
CA ARG A 175 -13.32 3.67 -5.36
C ARG A 175 -12.49 2.62 -6.07
N LEU A 176 -12.43 2.65 -7.40
CA LEU A 176 -11.57 1.75 -8.17
C LEU A 176 -10.12 1.88 -7.69
N ILE A 177 -9.58 3.10 -7.67
CA ILE A 177 -8.18 3.34 -7.23
C ILE A 177 -7.97 2.86 -5.78
N ALA A 178 -8.94 3.06 -4.89
CA ALA A 178 -8.87 2.54 -3.52
C ALA A 178 -8.84 1.01 -3.45
N TYR A 179 -9.69 0.32 -4.23
CA TYR A 179 -9.72 -1.15 -4.26
C TYR A 179 -8.46 -1.75 -4.87
N THR A 180 -7.90 -1.13 -5.92
CA THR A 180 -6.59 -1.56 -6.45
C THR A 180 -5.49 -1.43 -5.41
N SER A 181 -5.54 -0.40 -4.56
CA SER A 181 -4.58 -0.24 -3.47
C SER A 181 -4.66 -1.36 -2.43
N ILE A 182 -5.87 -1.86 -2.11
CA ILE A 182 -6.04 -3.03 -1.23
C ILE A 182 -5.34 -4.27 -1.82
N SER A 183 -5.45 -4.45 -3.14
CA SER A 183 -4.75 -5.55 -3.84
C SER A 183 -3.23 -5.40 -3.73
N HIS A 184 -2.67 -4.21 -4.01
CA HIS A 184 -1.23 -3.94 -3.90
C HIS A 184 -0.69 -4.06 -2.47
N PHE A 185 -1.44 -3.63 -1.46
CA PHE A 185 -1.05 -3.83 -0.06
C PHE A 185 -1.00 -5.31 0.32
N GLY A 186 -1.80 -6.16 -0.35
CA GLY A 186 -1.64 -7.61 -0.30
C GLY A 186 -0.25 -8.05 -0.78
N PHE A 187 0.22 -7.60 -1.94
CA PHE A 187 1.59 -7.90 -2.40
C PHE A 187 2.66 -7.35 -1.46
N ILE A 188 2.54 -6.11 -0.99
CA ILE A 188 3.50 -5.50 -0.07
C ILE A 188 3.59 -6.31 1.23
N THR A 189 2.45 -6.64 1.84
CA THR A 189 2.39 -7.42 3.07
C THR A 189 2.96 -8.83 2.87
N MET A 190 2.63 -9.45 1.74
CA MET A 190 3.19 -10.75 1.36
C MET A 190 4.71 -10.72 1.26
N GLY A 191 5.29 -9.71 0.59
CA GLY A 191 6.74 -9.57 0.47
C GLY A 191 7.44 -9.27 1.79
N ILE A 192 6.82 -8.50 2.69
CA ILE A 192 7.35 -8.26 4.06
C ILE A 192 7.40 -9.55 4.87
N PHE A 193 6.38 -10.40 4.77
CA PHE A 193 6.32 -11.65 5.55
C PHE A 193 6.76 -12.89 4.77
N ALA A 194 7.31 -12.72 3.55
CA ALA A 194 7.94 -13.79 2.80
C ALA A 194 9.24 -14.27 3.47
N MET A 195 9.84 -13.44 4.34
CA MET A 195 11.07 -13.74 5.07
C MET A 195 12.24 -14.11 4.14
N THR A 196 12.37 -13.34 3.05
CA THR A 196 13.46 -13.43 2.07
C THR A 196 13.93 -12.03 1.68
N SER A 197 15.22 -11.88 1.37
CA SER A 197 15.85 -10.59 1.05
C SER A 197 15.21 -9.95 -0.17
N GLN A 198 14.89 -10.78 -1.17
CA GLN A 198 14.20 -10.35 -2.39
C GLN A 198 12.77 -9.91 -2.10
N GLY A 199 12.03 -10.67 -1.29
CA GLY A 199 10.65 -10.31 -0.90
C GLY A 199 10.59 -8.98 -0.15
N HIS A 200 11.50 -8.79 0.81
CA HIS A 200 11.61 -7.56 1.60
C HIS A 200 12.01 -6.34 0.78
N SER A 201 13.03 -6.49 -0.07
CA SER A 201 13.50 -5.41 -0.93
C SER A 201 12.43 -5.04 -1.94
N GLY A 202 11.77 -6.05 -2.51
CA GLY A 202 10.61 -5.90 -3.38
C GLY A 202 9.47 -5.15 -2.70
N ALA A 203 9.07 -5.54 -1.48
CA ALA A 203 7.98 -4.88 -0.76
C ALA A 203 8.29 -3.43 -0.42
N THR A 204 9.53 -3.13 -0.01
CA THR A 204 9.96 -1.76 0.30
C THR A 204 9.99 -0.90 -0.97
N LEU A 205 10.48 -1.46 -2.08
CA LEU A 205 10.44 -0.80 -3.39
C LEU A 205 8.98 -0.62 -3.85
N TYR A 206 8.11 -1.57 -3.55
CA TYR A 206 6.68 -1.52 -3.90
C TYR A 206 5.97 -0.41 -3.13
N MET A 207 6.23 -0.25 -1.83
CA MET A 207 5.69 0.87 -1.05
C MET A 207 6.00 2.23 -1.71
N PHE A 208 7.23 2.41 -2.19
CA PHE A 208 7.62 3.64 -2.88
C PHE A 208 6.91 3.79 -4.22
N ASN A 209 7.02 2.78 -5.10
CA ASN A 209 6.50 2.84 -6.46
C ASN A 209 4.97 2.94 -6.50
N HIS A 210 4.27 2.17 -5.66
CA HIS A 210 2.81 2.26 -5.48
C HIS A 210 2.37 3.67 -5.08
N GLY A 211 3.16 4.37 -4.24
CA GLY A 211 2.92 5.76 -3.88
C GLY A 211 2.83 6.68 -5.09
N PHE A 212 3.79 6.59 -6.01
CA PHE A 212 3.81 7.41 -7.23
C PHE A 212 2.71 7.03 -8.22
N SER A 213 2.48 5.72 -8.47
CA SER A 213 1.41 5.28 -9.37
C SER A 213 0.02 5.71 -8.88
N THR A 214 -0.23 5.57 -7.58
CA THR A 214 -1.51 5.95 -6.95
C THR A 214 -1.68 7.46 -6.92
N ALA A 215 -0.61 8.21 -6.65
CA ALA A 215 -0.64 9.68 -6.74
C ALA A 215 -1.00 10.15 -8.15
N ALA A 216 -0.38 9.56 -9.18
CA ALA A 216 -0.68 9.88 -10.57
C ALA A 216 -2.15 9.56 -10.91
N LEU A 217 -2.66 8.39 -10.50
CA LEU A 217 -4.05 8.00 -10.72
C LEU A 217 -5.02 8.98 -10.06
N PHE A 218 -4.84 9.35 -8.79
CA PHE A 218 -5.74 10.30 -8.12
C PHE A 218 -5.65 11.71 -8.67
N LEU A 219 -4.47 12.20 -9.02
CA LEU A 219 -4.33 13.53 -9.63
C LEU A 219 -5.11 13.60 -10.96
N VAL A 220 -4.86 12.63 -11.85
CA VAL A 220 -5.49 12.62 -13.17
C VAL A 220 -6.99 12.33 -13.07
N ALA A 221 -7.41 11.35 -12.25
CA ALA A 221 -8.83 11.09 -11.98
C ALA A 221 -9.52 12.32 -11.38
N GLY A 222 -8.82 13.08 -10.52
CA GLY A 222 -9.31 14.34 -9.97
C GLY A 222 -9.58 15.38 -11.05
N TRP A 223 -8.66 15.56 -11.99
CA TRP A 223 -8.81 16.48 -13.12
C TRP A 223 -9.88 16.02 -14.12
N MET A 224 -9.99 14.72 -14.35
CA MET A 224 -11.09 14.13 -15.13
C MET A 224 -12.43 14.46 -14.47
N SER A 225 -12.56 14.18 -13.17
CA SER A 225 -13.79 14.43 -12.41
C SER A 225 -14.15 15.89 -12.30
N SER A 226 -13.17 16.79 -12.11
CA SER A 226 -13.46 18.23 -12.01
C SER A 226 -13.99 18.82 -13.31
N ARG A 227 -13.54 18.29 -14.45
CA ARG A 227 -13.98 18.74 -15.79
C ARG A 227 -15.30 18.13 -16.19
N ARG A 228 -15.49 16.84 -15.93
CA ARG A 228 -16.72 16.12 -16.27
C ARG A 228 -17.87 16.42 -15.29
N GLY A 229 -17.56 16.76 -14.04
CA GLY A 229 -18.56 16.84 -12.97
C GLY A 229 -19.10 15.47 -12.53
N SER A 230 -18.37 14.39 -12.81
CA SER A 230 -18.74 13.02 -12.44
C SER A 230 -17.52 12.21 -11.99
N THR A 231 -17.74 11.16 -11.21
CA THR A 231 -16.75 10.15 -10.84
C THR A 231 -17.07 8.78 -11.43
N THR A 232 -18.21 8.63 -12.12
CA THR A 232 -18.63 7.37 -12.74
C THR A 232 -17.79 7.09 -13.99
N ILE A 233 -17.16 5.92 -14.04
CA ILE A 233 -16.21 5.54 -15.11
C ILE A 233 -16.86 5.63 -16.51
N ALA A 234 -18.13 5.25 -16.63
CA ALA A 234 -18.86 5.25 -17.90
C ALA A 234 -19.07 6.66 -18.49
N ASP A 235 -18.98 7.71 -17.67
CA ASP A 235 -19.22 9.09 -18.11
C ASP A 235 -18.03 9.69 -18.86
N PHE A 236 -16.86 9.05 -18.82
CA PHE A 236 -15.62 9.57 -19.39
C PHE A 236 -15.36 9.16 -20.83
N GLY A 237 -16.17 8.31 -21.47
CA GLY A 237 -15.86 7.74 -22.79
C GLY A 237 -15.29 8.70 -23.84
N GLY A 238 -14.25 8.24 -24.54
CA GLY A 238 -13.59 8.92 -25.65
C GLY A 238 -12.58 10.02 -25.29
N LEU A 239 -12.13 10.16 -24.03
CA LEU A 239 -11.26 11.26 -23.61
C LEU A 239 -9.97 11.40 -24.43
N GLN A 240 -9.40 10.31 -24.96
CA GLN A 240 -8.15 10.38 -25.72
C GLN A 240 -8.21 11.36 -26.91
N ARG A 241 -9.39 11.56 -27.52
CA ARG A 241 -9.57 12.48 -28.65
C ARG A 241 -9.70 13.94 -28.23
N VAL A 242 -10.19 14.19 -27.02
CA VAL A 242 -10.53 15.53 -26.54
C VAL A 242 -9.44 16.09 -25.62
N THR A 243 -8.96 15.27 -24.68
CA THR A 243 -7.97 15.63 -23.67
C THR A 243 -6.77 14.68 -23.71
N PRO A 244 -6.01 14.64 -24.83
CA PRO A 244 -4.98 13.62 -25.07
C PRO A 244 -3.90 13.58 -23.98
N VAL A 245 -3.44 14.72 -23.45
CA VAL A 245 -2.38 14.71 -22.44
C VAL A 245 -2.90 14.14 -21.12
N MET A 246 -4.11 14.51 -20.73
CA MET A 246 -4.80 13.93 -19.57
C MET A 246 -5.00 12.42 -19.73
N ALA A 247 -5.51 11.99 -20.89
CA ALA A 247 -5.77 10.60 -21.20
C ALA A 247 -4.49 9.74 -21.14
N TRP A 248 -3.41 10.20 -21.77
CA TRP A 248 -2.11 9.50 -21.71
C TRP A 248 -1.50 9.49 -20.32
N SER A 249 -1.70 10.55 -19.53
CA SER A 249 -1.27 10.56 -18.13
C SER A 249 -2.03 9.51 -17.30
N PHE A 250 -3.34 9.38 -17.50
CA PHE A 250 -4.15 8.34 -16.86
C PHE A 250 -3.72 6.94 -17.31
N PHE A 251 -3.48 6.78 -18.62
CA PHE A 251 -3.01 5.52 -19.19
C PHE A 251 -1.68 5.08 -18.56
N ILE A 252 -0.65 5.93 -18.54
CA ILE A 252 0.66 5.57 -17.97
C ILE A 252 0.54 5.24 -16.48
N ALA A 253 -0.25 6.03 -15.73
CA ALA A 253 -0.51 5.77 -14.32
C ALA A 253 -1.20 4.41 -14.10
N GLY A 254 -2.20 4.10 -14.92
CA GLY A 254 -2.88 2.80 -14.94
C GLY A 254 -1.94 1.65 -15.29
N MET A 255 -1.14 1.79 -16.36
CA MET A 255 -0.17 0.75 -16.76
C MET A 255 0.87 0.49 -15.67
N SER A 256 1.30 1.53 -14.96
CA SER A 256 2.18 1.36 -13.80
C SER A 256 1.45 0.64 -12.67
N SER A 257 0.17 0.93 -12.47
CA SER A 257 -0.65 0.29 -11.44
C SER A 257 -0.95 -1.18 -11.73
N LEU A 258 -0.95 -1.65 -12.97
CA LEU A 258 -1.07 -3.09 -13.29
C LEU A 258 0.28 -3.81 -13.40
N ALA A 259 1.37 -3.14 -12.98
CA ALA A 259 2.73 -3.67 -13.04
C ALA A 259 3.22 -4.01 -14.47
N LEU A 260 2.99 -3.12 -15.44
CA LEU A 260 3.53 -3.31 -16.80
C LEU A 260 5.08 -3.25 -16.79
N PRO A 261 5.79 -4.21 -17.42
CA PRO A 261 7.23 -4.14 -17.60
C PRO A 261 7.69 -2.82 -18.23
N GLY A 262 8.77 -2.25 -17.71
CA GLY A 262 9.26 -0.91 -18.07
C GLY A 262 8.69 0.23 -17.24
N LEU A 263 7.74 -0.04 -16.33
CA LEU A 263 7.24 0.91 -15.33
C LEU A 263 7.58 0.46 -13.90
N SER A 264 7.68 1.40 -12.98
CA SER A 264 8.30 1.22 -11.67
C SER A 264 7.72 0.06 -10.83
N SER A 265 6.40 -0.11 -10.81
CA SER A 265 5.76 -1.13 -9.96
C SER A 265 6.03 -2.56 -10.40
N PHE A 266 6.38 -2.80 -11.68
CA PHE A 266 6.69 -4.14 -12.18
C PHE A 266 7.87 -4.76 -11.44
N VAL A 267 8.97 -4.01 -11.31
CA VAL A 267 10.18 -4.49 -10.62
C VAL A 267 9.83 -4.87 -9.19
N SER A 268 9.07 -4.02 -8.50
CA SER A 268 8.68 -4.28 -7.12
C SER A 268 7.86 -5.56 -6.96
N GLU A 269 6.83 -5.73 -7.78
CA GLU A 269 5.94 -6.89 -7.73
C GLU A 269 6.67 -8.18 -8.12
N PHE A 270 7.54 -8.10 -9.13
CA PHE A 270 8.38 -9.23 -9.54
C PHE A 270 9.28 -9.70 -8.40
N LEU A 271 9.98 -8.78 -7.71
CA LEU A 271 10.83 -9.12 -6.58
C LEU A 271 10.05 -9.73 -5.41
N VAL A 272 8.85 -9.20 -5.13
CA VAL A 272 7.93 -9.78 -4.14
C VAL A 272 7.55 -11.21 -4.50
N LEU A 273 7.14 -11.45 -5.75
CA LEU A 273 6.70 -12.77 -6.20
C LEU A 273 7.84 -13.79 -6.21
N VAL A 274 9.00 -13.44 -6.78
CA VAL A 274 10.17 -14.32 -6.80
C VAL A 274 10.65 -14.61 -5.38
N GLY A 275 10.77 -13.58 -4.55
CA GLY A 275 11.16 -13.73 -3.15
C GLY A 275 10.20 -14.61 -2.36
N THR A 276 8.89 -14.46 -2.57
CA THR A 276 7.87 -15.30 -1.95
C THR A 276 7.92 -16.73 -2.46
N PHE A 277 8.12 -16.94 -3.77
CA PHE A 277 8.10 -18.27 -4.39
C PHE A 277 9.18 -19.20 -3.83
N THR A 278 10.35 -18.66 -3.48
CA THR A 278 11.46 -19.46 -2.92
C THR A 278 11.12 -20.13 -1.58
N ARG A 279 10.18 -19.58 -0.80
CA ARG A 279 9.82 -20.08 0.53
C ARG A 279 8.35 -20.54 0.64
N TYR A 280 7.45 -19.84 -0.03
CA TYR A 280 6.00 -20.02 0.00
C TYR A 280 5.43 -20.10 -1.43
N PRO A 281 5.77 -21.15 -2.20
CA PRO A 281 5.41 -21.24 -3.62
C PRO A 281 3.90 -21.20 -3.85
N VAL A 282 3.10 -21.82 -2.97
CA VAL A 282 1.63 -21.81 -3.08
C VAL A 282 1.07 -20.39 -3.00
N ALA A 283 1.55 -19.59 -2.03
CA ALA A 283 1.12 -18.19 -1.89
C ALA A 283 1.51 -17.36 -3.12
N ALA A 284 2.73 -17.52 -3.62
CA ALA A 284 3.22 -16.84 -4.82
C ALA A 284 2.43 -17.24 -6.09
N ILE A 285 2.11 -18.52 -6.27
CA ILE A 285 1.30 -19.01 -7.39
C ILE A 285 -0.09 -18.38 -7.36
N ILE A 286 -0.77 -18.37 -6.20
CA ILE A 286 -2.09 -17.75 -6.10
C ILE A 286 -2.00 -16.23 -6.32
N ALA A 287 -1.00 -15.57 -5.73
CA ALA A 287 -0.77 -14.14 -5.93
C ALA A 287 -0.51 -13.77 -7.40
N THR A 288 0.11 -14.66 -8.18
CA THR A 288 0.35 -14.45 -9.62
C THR A 288 -0.96 -14.33 -10.41
N PHE A 289 -2.06 -15.00 -9.98
CA PHE A 289 -3.38 -14.75 -10.58
C PHE A 289 -3.86 -13.31 -10.38
N GLY A 290 -3.40 -12.64 -9.32
CA GLY A 290 -3.62 -11.21 -9.09
C GLY A 290 -3.15 -10.33 -10.24
N ILE A 291 -2.09 -10.70 -10.95
CA ILE A 291 -1.59 -9.97 -12.14
C ILE A 291 -2.65 -9.96 -13.25
N VAL A 292 -3.28 -11.11 -13.49
CA VAL A 292 -4.34 -11.23 -14.51
C VAL A 292 -5.53 -10.37 -14.12
N LEU A 293 -5.92 -10.38 -12.85
CA LEU A 293 -6.99 -9.53 -12.34
C LEU A 293 -6.62 -8.04 -12.40
N ALA A 294 -5.34 -7.69 -12.23
CA ALA A 294 -4.83 -6.33 -12.36
C ALA A 294 -4.93 -5.78 -13.77
N ALA A 295 -4.60 -6.60 -14.76
CA ALA A 295 -4.86 -6.26 -16.16
C ALA A 295 -6.36 -5.96 -16.37
N LEU A 296 -7.26 -6.79 -15.84
CA LEU A 296 -8.71 -6.55 -15.98
C LEU A 296 -9.15 -5.24 -15.29
N TYR A 297 -8.81 -5.03 -14.02
CA TYR A 297 -9.31 -3.87 -13.28
C TYR A 297 -8.74 -2.53 -13.77
N ILE A 298 -7.59 -2.50 -14.48
CA ILE A 298 -7.08 -1.26 -15.10
C ILE A 298 -7.52 -1.12 -16.55
N LEU A 299 -7.39 -2.16 -17.36
CA LEU A 299 -7.62 -2.04 -18.80
C LEU A 299 -9.11 -1.82 -19.13
N ILE A 300 -10.03 -2.35 -18.32
CA ILE A 300 -11.47 -2.10 -18.50
C ILE A 300 -11.81 -0.59 -18.33
N PRO A 301 -11.43 0.08 -17.23
CA PRO A 301 -11.59 1.53 -17.11
C PRO A 301 -10.84 2.33 -18.17
N VAL A 302 -9.61 1.95 -18.52
CA VAL A 302 -8.84 2.62 -19.59
C VAL A 302 -9.59 2.53 -20.92
N GLN A 303 -10.14 1.37 -21.25
CA GLN A 303 -10.95 1.19 -22.45
C GLN A 303 -12.22 2.05 -22.38
N LYS A 304 -12.97 1.98 -21.27
CA LYS A 304 -14.24 2.69 -21.10
C LYS A 304 -14.09 4.22 -21.04
N ALA A 305 -13.02 4.73 -20.44
CA ALA A 305 -12.81 6.15 -20.24
C ALA A 305 -12.04 6.79 -21.40
N LEU A 306 -11.02 6.13 -21.95
CA LEU A 306 -10.14 6.79 -22.93
C LEU A 306 -10.53 6.49 -24.38
N HIS A 307 -11.02 5.28 -24.66
CA HIS A 307 -11.32 4.82 -26.02
C HIS A 307 -12.83 4.90 -26.31
N GLY A 308 -13.26 4.37 -27.48
CA GLY A 308 -14.66 4.40 -27.92
C GLY A 308 -15.11 5.77 -28.45
N PRO A 309 -16.38 5.96 -28.84
CA PRO A 309 -16.91 7.26 -29.22
C PRO A 309 -16.90 8.23 -28.02
N THR A 310 -16.85 9.54 -28.30
CA THR A 310 -16.95 10.57 -27.27
C THR A 310 -18.33 10.54 -26.63
N THR A 311 -18.40 10.31 -25.32
CA THR A 311 -19.66 10.34 -24.57
C THR A 311 -20.21 11.76 -24.54
N PRO A 312 -21.55 11.96 -24.70
CA PRO A 312 -22.15 13.29 -24.67
C PRO A 312 -21.78 14.13 -23.45
N GLY A 313 -21.34 15.36 -23.72
CA GLY A 313 -20.84 16.32 -22.75
C GLY A 313 -19.34 16.22 -22.49
N ASN A 314 -18.60 15.36 -23.21
CA ASN A 314 -17.14 15.33 -23.19
C ASN A 314 -16.50 16.17 -24.31
N GLU A 315 -17.26 16.67 -25.28
CA GLU A 315 -16.73 17.23 -26.53
C GLU A 315 -15.86 18.48 -26.34
N ASN A 316 -16.14 19.27 -25.30
CA ASN A 316 -15.49 20.56 -25.05
C ASN A 316 -14.68 20.58 -23.74
N LEU A 317 -14.32 19.41 -23.20
CA LEU A 317 -13.48 19.37 -22.01
C LEU A 317 -12.09 19.91 -22.35
N SER A 318 -11.58 20.79 -21.48
CA SER A 318 -10.21 21.30 -21.63
C SER A 318 -9.19 20.23 -21.25
N ASP A 319 -8.07 20.15 -21.97
CA ASP A 319 -6.95 19.30 -21.58
C ASP A 319 -6.20 19.90 -20.36
N LEU A 320 -5.11 19.25 -19.94
CA LEU A 320 -4.28 19.73 -18.83
C LEU A 320 -3.67 21.09 -19.14
N ASN A 321 -3.83 22.03 -18.20
CA ASN A 321 -3.15 23.32 -18.23
C ASN A 321 -1.68 23.18 -17.81
N LEU A 322 -0.91 24.27 -17.91
CA LEU A 322 0.52 24.25 -17.61
C LEU A 322 0.83 23.83 -16.17
N ARG A 323 0.03 24.29 -15.19
CA ARG A 323 0.22 23.95 -13.77
C ARG A 323 0.01 22.46 -13.54
N GLU A 324 -1.01 21.88 -14.15
CA GLU A 324 -1.32 20.44 -14.05
C GLU A 324 -0.23 19.60 -14.73
N LYS A 325 0.27 20.02 -15.90
CA LYS A 325 1.42 19.38 -16.57
C LYS A 325 2.67 19.39 -15.70
N ILE A 326 3.00 20.52 -15.09
CA ILE A 326 4.15 20.64 -14.18
C ILE A 326 3.97 19.74 -12.95
N ALA A 327 2.75 19.57 -12.45
CA ALA A 327 2.47 18.72 -11.29
C ALA A 327 2.61 17.22 -11.60
N ILE A 328 2.14 16.75 -12.77
CA ILE A 328 2.15 15.32 -13.11
C ILE A 328 3.46 14.84 -13.74
N ALA A 329 4.16 15.71 -14.47
CA ALA A 329 5.41 15.38 -15.17
C ALA A 329 6.48 14.71 -14.27
N PRO A 330 6.83 15.24 -13.07
CA PRO A 330 7.83 14.59 -12.23
C PRO A 330 7.37 13.22 -11.71
N VAL A 331 6.08 13.05 -11.45
CA VAL A 331 5.51 11.77 -10.99
C VAL A 331 5.64 10.71 -12.08
N ILE A 332 5.28 11.05 -13.33
CA ILE A 332 5.42 10.16 -14.49
C ILE A 332 6.89 9.87 -14.79
N ALA A 333 7.77 10.87 -14.68
CA ALA A 333 9.20 10.70 -14.88
C ALA A 333 9.80 9.68 -13.89
N VAL A 334 9.41 9.72 -12.62
CA VAL A 334 9.83 8.74 -11.60
C VAL A 334 9.32 7.34 -11.95
N ILE A 335 8.04 7.22 -12.32
CA ILE A 335 7.42 5.94 -12.72
C ILE A 335 8.19 5.27 -13.87
N ILE A 336 8.58 6.05 -14.88
CA ILE A 336 9.32 5.54 -16.04
C ILE A 336 10.77 5.26 -15.66
N ALA A 337 11.46 6.22 -15.04
CA ALA A 337 12.89 6.11 -14.74
C ALA A 337 13.19 4.91 -13.84
N LEU A 338 12.40 4.70 -12.78
CA LEU A 338 12.58 3.55 -11.89
C LEU A 338 12.07 2.24 -12.48
N GLY A 339 11.23 2.29 -13.53
CA GLY A 339 10.86 1.10 -14.30
C GLY A 339 12.02 0.53 -15.12
N PHE A 340 12.86 1.41 -15.70
CA PHE A 340 14.05 1.01 -16.47
C PHE A 340 15.30 0.83 -15.59
N TYR A 341 15.47 1.67 -14.57
CA TYR A 341 16.67 1.69 -13.73
C TYR A 341 16.31 1.82 -12.24
N PRO A 342 15.87 0.72 -11.59
CA PRO A 342 15.50 0.70 -10.17
C PRO A 342 16.71 0.72 -9.22
N SER A 343 17.93 0.49 -9.73
CA SER A 343 19.15 0.32 -8.92
C SER A 343 19.43 1.45 -7.92
N PRO A 344 19.25 2.75 -8.24
CA PRO A 344 19.52 3.82 -7.27
C PRO A 344 18.75 3.66 -5.96
N LEU A 345 17.48 3.23 -6.06
CA LEU A 345 16.65 3.02 -4.89
C LEU A 345 16.93 1.66 -4.23
N LEU A 346 17.17 0.60 -5.01
CA LEU A 346 17.57 -0.71 -4.48
C LEU A 346 18.89 -0.67 -3.72
N ASN A 347 19.86 0.15 -4.13
CA ASN A 347 21.14 0.30 -3.42
C ASN A 347 20.96 0.90 -2.01
N VAL A 348 19.89 1.65 -1.78
CA VAL A 348 19.51 2.16 -0.45
C VAL A 348 18.69 1.13 0.33
N ILE A 349 17.80 0.41 -0.36
CA ILE A 349 16.88 -0.56 0.26
C ILE A 349 17.60 -1.84 0.70
N ASN A 350 18.39 -2.44 -0.18
CA ASN A 350 18.95 -3.78 0.02
C ASN A 350 19.77 -3.90 1.33
N PRO A 351 20.64 -2.96 1.71
CA PRO A 351 21.38 -3.04 2.97
C PRO A 351 20.44 -3.02 4.19
N ALA A 352 19.39 -2.20 4.16
CA ALA A 352 18.42 -2.12 5.24
C ALA A 352 17.56 -3.38 5.33
N SER A 353 17.14 -3.94 4.19
CA SER A 353 16.39 -5.19 4.13
C SER A 353 17.21 -6.38 4.64
N ALA A 354 18.48 -6.47 4.26
CA ALA A 354 19.39 -7.51 4.74
C ALA A 354 19.56 -7.43 6.27
N HIS A 355 19.80 -6.22 6.80
CA HIS A 355 19.96 -6.02 8.24
C HIS A 355 18.71 -6.46 9.04
N VAL A 356 17.52 -6.12 8.55
CA VAL A 356 16.27 -6.56 9.20
C VAL A 356 16.20 -8.09 9.22
N LEU A 357 16.46 -8.77 8.11
CA LEU A 357 16.38 -10.24 8.04
C LEU A 357 17.43 -10.95 8.89
N GLU A 358 18.66 -10.45 8.89
CA GLU A 358 19.74 -10.96 9.75
C GLU A 358 19.34 -10.90 11.23
N GLN A 359 18.77 -9.78 11.68
CA GLN A 359 18.27 -9.64 13.06
C GLN A 359 17.16 -10.64 13.40
N GLN A 360 16.37 -11.06 12.41
CA GLN A 360 15.31 -12.06 12.60
C GLN A 360 15.85 -13.50 12.57
N GLY A 361 17.12 -13.71 12.26
CA GLY A 361 17.72 -15.03 12.07
C GLY A 361 17.22 -15.75 10.82
N PHE A 362 16.78 -15.01 9.79
CA PHE A 362 16.42 -15.59 8.51
C PHE A 362 17.60 -15.51 7.54
N THR A 363 17.84 -16.63 6.85
CA THR A 363 18.68 -16.70 5.67
C THR A 363 17.83 -17.01 4.46
N ASP A 364 18.22 -16.49 3.30
CA ASP A 364 17.56 -16.85 2.05
C ASP A 364 17.65 -18.37 1.81
N PRO A 365 16.59 -19.01 1.28
CA PRO A 365 16.65 -20.42 0.91
C PRO A 365 17.81 -20.68 -0.04
N THR A 366 18.58 -21.74 0.20
CA THR A 366 19.63 -22.17 -0.73
C THR A 366 18.99 -22.56 -2.07
N PRO A 367 19.53 -22.11 -3.21
CA PRO A 367 19.06 -22.58 -4.51
C PRO A 367 19.09 -24.10 -4.55
N SER A 368 17.96 -24.74 -4.88
CA SER A 368 17.97 -26.19 -5.10
C SER A 368 18.68 -26.47 -6.41
N ASP A 369 19.84 -27.14 -6.39
CA ASP A 369 20.62 -27.54 -7.58
C ASP A 369 19.88 -28.58 -8.49
N SER A 370 18.59 -28.82 -8.27
CA SER A 370 17.83 -29.90 -8.88
C SER A 370 16.54 -29.43 -9.55
N ALA A 371 16.63 -28.94 -10.79
CA ALA A 371 15.64 -29.15 -11.87
C ALA A 371 16.05 -28.48 -13.21
N GLY A 372 17.35 -28.43 -13.50
CA GLY A 372 17.86 -28.16 -14.85
C GLY A 372 18.25 -29.45 -15.54
N LYS A 373 17.27 -30.26 -15.93
CA LYS A 373 17.41 -31.31 -16.94
C LYS A 373 16.21 -31.28 -17.88
#